data_AF-A0A1A6FZD8-F1
#
_entry.id   AF-A0A1A6FZD8-F1
#
_cell.length_a   1.000
_cell.length_b   1.000
_cell.length_c   1.000
_cell.angle_alpha   90.00
_cell.angle_beta   90.00
_cell.angle_gamma   90.00
#
_symmetry.space_group_name_H-M   'P 1'
#
loop_
_entity.id
_entity.type
_entity.pdbx_description
1 polymer ?
#
loop_
_entity_poly.entity_id
_entity_poly.type
_entity_poly.pdbx_seq_one_letter_code
_entity_poly.pdbx_strand_id
1 'polypeptide(L)'
;MEHGTMILEEMSQLILENMPKADYSSLFNDFVESEFFLIDGDSLFVTCVCEKSLKPGQSLHFFYLVERYLLDILNKGGQFAIVFFKDAEYTYFNVPELLTLRTALILHLQKNTTIDVWTKFTGCFSKDWNIFLGQSCPYFLIIADEGLNNKQTHLFNFIVIQSWAVKVNIVLFSGQTSDILRLYAYFMQSSYTEQMFFKR
;
A
#
# COMPACT_ATOMS: atom_id res chain seq x y z
N MET A 1 23.40 16.71 1.28
CA MET A 1 22.14 16.83 0.52
C MET A 1 22.19 16.00 -0.76
N GLU A 2 23.27 16.05 -1.54
CA GLU A 2 23.41 15.29 -2.80
C GLU A 2 23.23 13.76 -2.66
N HIS A 3 23.81 13.15 -1.63
CA HIS A 3 23.74 11.69 -1.45
C HIS A 3 22.31 11.17 -1.16
N GLY A 4 21.49 11.96 -0.45
CA GLY A 4 20.11 11.57 -0.15
C GLY A 4 19.22 11.60 -1.40
N THR A 5 19.40 12.59 -2.25
CA THR A 5 18.67 12.69 -3.53
C THR A 5 19.03 11.55 -4.47
N MET A 6 20.32 11.19 -4.53
CA MET A 6 20.81 10.09 -5.36
C MET A 6 20.17 8.74 -4.98
N ILE A 7 20.08 8.43 -3.68
CA ILE A 7 19.43 7.19 -3.21
C ILE A 7 17.93 7.16 -3.59
N LEU A 8 17.22 8.29 -3.47
CA LEU A 8 15.82 8.37 -3.84
C LEU A 8 15.59 8.12 -5.34
N GLU A 9 16.49 8.64 -6.18
CA GLU A 9 16.47 8.43 -7.63
C GLU A 9 16.77 6.97 -7.97
N GLU A 10 17.79 6.36 -7.37
CA GLU A 10 18.16 4.95 -7.56
C GLU A 10 17.00 4.01 -7.17
N MET A 11 16.34 4.27 -6.04
CA MET A 11 15.17 3.50 -5.62
C MET A 11 14.03 3.62 -6.62
N SER A 12 13.73 4.86 -7.04
CA SER A 12 12.64 5.11 -7.98
C SER A 12 12.92 4.45 -9.33
N GLN A 13 14.16 4.53 -9.81
CA GLN A 13 14.60 3.85 -11.03
C GLN A 13 14.47 2.33 -10.91
N LEU A 14 14.92 1.73 -9.80
CA LEU A 14 14.81 0.28 -9.60
C LEU A 14 13.34 -0.18 -9.65
N ILE A 15 12.43 0.56 -9.03
CA ILE A 15 10.99 0.23 -9.05
C ILE A 15 10.45 0.37 -10.47
N LEU A 16 10.74 1.49 -11.14
CA LEU A 16 10.32 1.74 -12.53
C LEU A 16 10.83 0.68 -13.52
N GLU A 17 12.03 0.13 -13.31
CA GLU A 17 12.58 -0.95 -14.14
C GLU A 17 11.91 -2.32 -13.89
N ASN A 18 11.23 -2.48 -12.75
CA ASN A 18 10.51 -3.70 -12.40
C ASN A 18 9.02 -3.65 -12.75
N MET A 19 8.39 -2.46 -12.80
CA MET A 19 6.97 -2.34 -13.16
C MET A 19 6.62 -2.99 -14.53
N PRO A 20 7.42 -2.83 -15.61
CA PRO A 20 7.12 -3.47 -16.90
C PRO A 20 7.27 -5.00 -16.88
N LYS A 21 7.95 -5.54 -15.88
CA LYS A 21 8.15 -6.98 -15.66
C LYS A 21 7.09 -7.57 -14.73
N ALA A 22 6.20 -6.74 -14.19
CA ALA A 22 5.15 -7.19 -13.29
C ALA A 22 4.16 -8.09 -14.03
N ASP A 23 3.84 -9.22 -13.40
CA ASP A 23 2.88 -10.16 -13.95
C ASP A 23 1.45 -9.66 -13.70
N TYR A 24 0.66 -9.50 -14.75
CA TYR A 24 -0.76 -9.20 -14.61
C TYR A 24 -1.54 -10.48 -14.34
N SER A 25 -1.95 -10.70 -13.10
CA SER A 25 -2.55 -11.97 -12.67
C SER A 25 -3.65 -11.79 -11.62
N SER A 26 -4.43 -12.85 -11.40
CA SER A 26 -5.42 -12.90 -10.32
C SER A 26 -4.70 -13.02 -8.99
N LEU A 27 -5.03 -12.15 -8.03
CA LEU A 27 -4.44 -12.16 -6.69
C LEU A 27 -4.91 -13.34 -5.85
N PHE A 28 -6.11 -13.85 -6.14
CA PHE A 28 -6.71 -14.99 -5.45
C PHE A 28 -6.70 -16.19 -6.39
N ASN A 29 -6.07 -17.28 -5.97
CA ASN A 29 -6.01 -18.54 -6.72
C ASN A 29 -7.12 -19.50 -6.24
N ASP A 30 -7.70 -20.25 -7.17
CA ASP A 30 -8.84 -21.15 -6.90
C ASP A 30 -8.51 -22.35 -5.96
N PHE A 31 -7.23 -22.56 -5.60
CA PHE A 31 -6.74 -23.75 -4.90
C PHE A 31 -5.96 -23.49 -3.61
N VAL A 32 -5.66 -22.23 -3.28
CA VAL A 32 -4.94 -21.86 -2.06
C VAL A 32 -5.84 -20.91 -1.28
N GLU A 33 -6.24 -21.33 -0.08
CA GLU A 33 -6.89 -20.44 0.89
C GLU A 33 -6.09 -19.13 0.95
N SER A 34 -6.80 -18.01 0.82
CA SER A 34 -6.29 -16.65 0.77
C SER A 34 -5.07 -16.43 1.68
N GLU A 35 -3.87 -16.39 1.09
CA GLU A 35 -2.66 -16.07 1.83
C GLU A 35 -2.81 -14.68 2.44
N PHE A 36 -2.44 -14.54 3.70
CA PHE A 36 -2.51 -13.26 4.39
C PHE A 36 -1.67 -12.21 3.66
N PHE A 37 -2.24 -11.03 3.42
CA PHE A 37 -1.54 -9.92 2.76
C PHE A 37 -1.82 -8.58 3.47
N LEU A 38 -1.09 -7.55 3.06
CA LEU A 38 -1.21 -6.21 3.64
C LEU A 38 -1.71 -5.22 2.60
N ILE A 39 -2.45 -4.22 3.06
CA ILE A 39 -2.79 -3.03 2.28
C ILE A 39 -2.14 -1.83 2.94
N ASP A 40 -1.33 -1.08 2.20
CA ASP A 40 -0.85 0.21 2.66
C ASP A 40 -2.03 1.20 2.70
N GLY A 41 -2.36 1.66 3.90
CA GLY A 41 -3.54 2.48 4.16
C GLY A 41 -3.43 3.88 3.56
N ASP A 42 -2.21 4.43 3.50
CA ASP A 42 -1.96 5.72 2.86
C ASP A 42 -2.06 5.64 1.33
N SER A 43 -1.64 4.53 0.73
CA SER A 43 -1.89 4.23 -0.68
C SER A 43 -3.38 4.09 -0.96
N LEU A 44 -4.12 3.30 -0.16
CA LEU A 44 -5.58 3.19 -0.27
C LEU A 44 -6.26 4.57 -0.18
N PHE A 45 -5.83 5.38 0.80
CA PHE A 45 -6.31 6.74 0.99
C PHE A 45 -6.07 7.59 -0.26
N VAL A 46 -4.82 7.66 -0.74
CA VAL A 46 -4.43 8.45 -1.93
C VAL A 46 -5.20 7.99 -3.17
N THR A 47 -5.28 6.68 -3.41
CA THR A 47 -6.02 6.11 -4.54
C THR A 47 -7.50 6.54 -4.51
N CYS A 48 -8.15 6.52 -3.34
CA CYS A 48 -9.55 6.89 -3.23
C CYS A 48 -9.79 8.41 -3.27
N VAL A 49 -8.90 9.25 -2.72
CA VAL A 49 -9.07 10.72 -2.82
C VAL A 49 -8.79 11.25 -4.22
N CYS A 50 -7.94 10.56 -4.98
CA CYS A 50 -7.65 10.87 -6.38
C CYS A 50 -8.72 10.37 -7.37
N GLU A 51 -9.78 9.71 -6.89
CA GLU A 51 -10.82 9.22 -7.79
C GLU A 51 -11.55 10.40 -8.45
N LYS A 52 -11.61 10.39 -9.79
CA LYS A 52 -12.21 11.45 -10.63
C LYS A 52 -13.67 11.74 -10.26
N SER A 53 -14.39 10.75 -9.75
CA SER A 53 -15.78 10.91 -9.32
C SER A 53 -15.93 11.69 -8.00
N LEU A 54 -14.87 11.82 -7.20
CA LEU A 54 -14.90 12.47 -5.90
C LEU A 54 -14.72 13.99 -6.03
N LYS A 55 -15.63 14.76 -5.43
CA LYS A 55 -15.53 16.22 -5.33
C LYS A 55 -15.12 16.67 -3.92
N PRO A 56 -14.49 17.85 -3.78
CA PRO A 56 -14.18 18.42 -2.47
C PRO A 56 -15.42 18.47 -1.54
N GLY A 57 -15.24 18.07 -0.29
CA GLY A 57 -16.30 18.02 0.73
C GLY A 57 -17.19 16.78 0.70
N GLN A 58 -17.03 15.87 -0.27
CA GLN A 58 -17.82 14.63 -0.35
C GLN A 58 -17.24 13.49 0.50
N SER A 59 -17.00 13.71 1.79
CA SER A 59 -16.39 12.71 2.68
C SER A 59 -17.17 11.39 2.74
N LEU A 60 -18.50 11.44 2.65
CA LEU A 60 -19.33 10.22 2.60
C LEU A 60 -19.09 9.39 1.33
N HIS A 61 -18.94 10.04 0.17
CA HIS A 61 -18.61 9.34 -1.08
C HIS A 61 -17.22 8.73 -1.01
N PHE A 62 -16.26 9.44 -0.39
CA PHE A 62 -14.94 8.90 -0.12
C PHE A 62 -14.98 7.62 0.72
N PHE A 63 -15.71 7.59 1.84
CA PHE A 63 -15.85 6.37 2.65
C PHE A 63 -16.52 5.24 1.87
N TYR A 64 -17.56 5.56 1.07
CA TYR A 64 -18.19 4.58 0.19
C TYR A 64 -17.20 3.97 -0.81
N LEU A 65 -16.33 4.78 -1.43
CA LEU A 65 -15.31 4.28 -2.37
C LEU A 65 -14.34 3.30 -1.68
N VAL A 66 -13.89 3.64 -0.47
CA VAL A 66 -13.00 2.78 0.32
C VAL A 66 -13.70 1.48 0.72
N GLU A 67 -14.89 1.57 1.31
CA GLU A 67 -15.66 0.40 1.74
C GLU A 67 -15.99 -0.52 0.57
N ARG A 68 -16.39 0.04 -0.58
CA ARG A 68 -16.69 -0.74 -1.78
C ARG A 68 -15.48 -1.54 -2.23
N TYR A 69 -14.29 -0.94 -2.23
CA TYR A 69 -13.05 -1.64 -2.59
C TYR A 69 -12.71 -2.75 -1.60
N LEU A 70 -12.78 -2.47 -0.29
CA LEU A 70 -12.45 -3.44 0.75
C LEU A 70 -13.47 -4.59 0.79
N LEU A 71 -14.75 -4.29 0.62
CA LEU A 71 -15.83 -5.28 0.55
C LEU A 71 -15.66 -6.19 -0.67
N ASP A 72 -15.22 -5.65 -1.81
CA ASP A 72 -14.95 -6.43 -3.00
C ASP A 72 -13.85 -7.48 -2.76
N ILE A 73 -12.77 -7.09 -2.08
CA ILE A 73 -11.70 -7.99 -1.66
C ILE A 73 -12.21 -9.05 -0.67
N LEU A 74 -12.95 -8.63 0.36
CA LEU A 74 -13.50 -9.54 1.37
C LEU A 74 -14.44 -10.57 0.75
N ASN A 75 -15.31 -10.16 -0.19
CA ASN A 75 -16.24 -11.05 -0.88
C ASN A 75 -15.52 -12.08 -1.76
N LYS A 76 -14.31 -11.77 -2.21
CA LYS A 76 -13.43 -12.70 -2.94
C LYS A 76 -12.58 -13.57 -2.01
N GLY A 77 -12.83 -13.50 -0.69
CA GLY A 77 -12.15 -14.30 0.32
C GLY A 77 -10.81 -13.74 0.77
N GLY A 78 -10.44 -12.51 0.42
CA GLY A 78 -9.15 -11.94 0.81
C GLY A 78 -8.99 -11.82 2.33
N GLN A 79 -7.85 -12.28 2.86
CA GLN A 79 -7.44 -12.12 4.25
C GLN A 79 -6.34 -11.07 4.35
N PHE A 80 -6.64 -9.95 5.00
CA PHE A 80 -5.69 -8.83 5.04
C PHE A 80 -5.82 -7.97 6.28
N ALA A 81 -4.77 -7.21 6.54
CA ALA A 81 -4.79 -6.07 7.44
C ALA A 81 -4.40 -4.78 6.69
N ILE A 82 -4.91 -3.64 7.17
CA ILE A 82 -4.57 -2.32 6.64
C ILE A 82 -3.59 -1.66 7.60
N VAL A 83 -2.47 -1.16 7.06
CA VAL A 83 -1.41 -0.54 7.86
C VAL A 83 -1.32 0.95 7.57
N PHE A 84 -1.36 1.78 8.61
CA PHE A 84 -1.09 3.21 8.53
C PHE A 84 0.15 3.53 9.36
N PHE A 85 1.18 4.08 8.72
CA PHE A 85 2.39 4.54 9.43
C PHE A 85 2.15 5.91 10.06
N LYS A 86 2.71 6.15 11.24
CA LYS A 86 2.64 7.47 11.89
C LYS A 86 3.40 8.52 11.09
N ASP A 87 4.57 8.16 10.55
CA ASP A 87 5.41 9.09 9.78
C ASP A 87 4.76 9.54 8.46
N ALA A 88 3.77 8.81 7.95
CA ALA A 88 3.03 9.23 6.76
C ALA A 88 2.23 10.53 7.01
N GLU A 89 1.86 10.83 8.26
CA GLU A 89 1.12 12.05 8.64
C GLU A 89 1.87 13.32 8.22
N TYR A 90 3.20 13.32 8.32
CA TYR A 90 4.04 14.46 7.94
C TYR A 90 3.88 14.87 6.48
N THR A 91 3.44 13.94 5.62
CA THR A 91 3.22 14.23 4.19
C THR A 91 1.95 15.04 3.92
N TYR A 92 1.05 15.15 4.90
CA TYR A 92 -0.23 15.86 4.77
C TYR A 92 -0.29 17.18 5.55
N PHE A 93 0.78 17.59 6.25
CA PHE A 93 0.76 18.80 7.09
C PHE A 93 0.45 20.08 6.33
N ASN A 94 0.79 20.13 5.03
CA ASN A 94 0.49 21.26 4.16
C ASN A 94 -0.94 21.25 3.61
N VAL A 95 -1.71 20.18 3.88
CA VAL A 95 -3.11 20.02 3.43
C VAL A 95 -3.95 19.45 4.59
N PRO A 96 -4.28 20.28 5.60
CA PRO A 96 -4.94 19.82 6.84
C PRO A 96 -6.26 19.06 6.61
N GLU A 97 -6.97 19.36 5.52
CA GLU A 97 -8.20 18.67 5.14
C GLU A 97 -7.95 17.19 4.84
N LEU A 98 -6.85 16.87 4.15
CA LEU A 98 -6.47 15.49 3.86
C LEU A 98 -5.97 14.77 5.11
N LEU A 99 -5.21 15.44 5.98
CA LEU A 99 -4.83 14.85 7.27
C LEU A 99 -6.06 14.51 8.11
N THR A 100 -7.03 15.42 8.17
CA THR A 100 -8.30 15.21 8.88
C THR A 100 -9.09 14.05 8.27
N LEU A 101 -9.19 13.99 6.94
CA LEU A 101 -9.88 12.91 6.25
C LEU A 101 -9.20 11.56 6.46
N ARG A 102 -7.85 11.52 6.45
CA ARG A 102 -7.05 10.33 6.77
C ARG A 102 -7.31 9.84 8.19
N THR A 103 -7.28 10.73 9.18
CA THR A 103 -7.61 10.37 10.57
C THR A 103 -9.05 9.86 10.68
N ALA A 104 -9.99 10.49 9.98
CA ALA A 104 -11.38 10.03 9.93
C ALA A 104 -11.49 8.64 9.29
N LEU A 105 -10.73 8.34 8.23
CA LEU A 105 -10.66 7.00 7.63
C LEU A 105 -10.18 5.95 8.61
N ILE A 106 -9.07 6.20 9.31
CA ILE A 106 -8.54 5.28 10.30
C ILE A 106 -9.60 4.96 11.37
N LEU A 107 -10.21 6.00 11.94
CA LEU A 107 -11.24 5.85 12.96
C LEU A 107 -12.49 5.14 12.44
N HIS A 108 -12.89 5.43 11.21
CA HIS A 108 -14.03 4.80 10.55
C HIS A 108 -13.79 3.30 10.39
N LEU A 109 -12.66 2.90 9.81
CA LEU A 109 -12.32 1.51 9.61
C LEU A 109 -12.22 0.75 10.95
N GLN A 110 -11.59 1.36 11.97
CA GLN A 110 -11.43 0.73 13.29
C GLN A 110 -12.74 0.55 14.07
N LYS A 111 -13.70 1.47 13.92
CA LYS A 111 -14.93 1.48 14.72
C LYS A 111 -16.13 0.87 14.02
N ASN A 112 -16.17 0.95 12.69
CA ASN A 112 -17.35 0.62 11.90
C ASN A 112 -17.16 -0.61 11.00
N THR A 113 -15.97 -1.22 11.00
CA THR A 113 -15.69 -2.44 10.23
C THR A 113 -15.05 -3.51 11.11
N THR A 114 -15.01 -4.75 10.62
CA THR A 114 -14.30 -5.86 11.26
C THR A 114 -12.87 -6.02 10.74
N ILE A 115 -12.38 -5.07 9.94
CA ILE A 115 -11.06 -5.14 9.30
C ILE A 115 -9.99 -4.82 10.34
N ASP A 116 -8.91 -5.59 10.34
CA ASP A 116 -7.74 -5.31 11.16
C ASP A 116 -7.01 -4.06 10.63
N VAL A 117 -7.01 -2.99 11.43
CA VAL A 117 -6.34 -1.72 11.10
C VAL A 117 -5.24 -1.43 12.10
N TRP A 118 -3.99 -1.38 11.63
CA TRP A 118 -2.82 -1.18 12.47
C TRP A 118 -2.18 0.19 12.28
N THR A 119 -2.12 0.95 13.38
CA THR A 119 -1.54 2.30 13.46
C THR A 119 -0.35 2.39 14.41
N LYS A 120 0.12 1.23 14.90
CA LYS A 120 1.16 1.15 15.95
C LYS A 120 2.57 1.46 15.45
N PHE A 121 2.84 1.24 14.17
CA PHE A 121 4.16 1.38 13.57
C PHE A 121 4.48 2.84 13.25
N THR A 122 5.70 3.27 13.62
CA THR A 122 6.16 4.63 13.30
C THR A 122 6.37 4.79 11.80
N GLY A 123 7.13 3.88 11.18
CA GLY A 123 7.44 3.91 9.75
C GLY A 123 8.02 2.58 9.26
N CYS A 124 8.27 2.47 7.95
CA CYS A 124 8.77 1.26 7.30
C CYS A 124 10.22 0.88 7.69
N PHE A 125 10.96 1.77 8.33
CA PHE A 125 12.28 1.48 8.91
C PHE A 125 12.25 1.08 10.39
N SER A 126 11.07 1.10 11.01
CA SER A 126 10.97 0.80 12.44
C SER A 126 11.30 -0.67 12.73
N LYS A 127 11.95 -0.93 13.86
CA LYS A 127 12.27 -2.30 14.29
C LYS A 127 11.01 -3.15 14.44
N ASP A 128 9.95 -2.57 14.99
CA ASP A 128 8.67 -3.26 15.20
C ASP A 128 8.02 -3.67 13.88
N TRP A 129 8.13 -2.84 12.84
CA TRP A 129 7.66 -3.20 11.49
C TRP A 129 8.44 -4.36 10.89
N ASN A 130 9.78 -4.31 10.98
CA ASN A 130 10.63 -5.39 10.47
C ASN A 130 10.39 -6.72 11.21
N ILE A 131 10.26 -6.69 12.53
CA ILE A 131 9.90 -7.87 13.34
C ILE A 131 8.54 -8.40 12.91
N PHE A 132 7.57 -7.51 12.73
CA PHE A 132 6.23 -7.89 12.29
C PHE A 132 6.23 -8.56 10.91
N LEU A 133 6.89 -8.00 9.90
CA LEU A 133 6.97 -8.61 8.57
C LEU A 133 7.64 -9.99 8.63
N GLY A 134 8.69 -10.15 9.43
CA GLY A 134 9.36 -11.44 9.61
C GLY A 134 8.54 -12.50 10.36
N GLN A 135 7.57 -12.10 11.18
CA GLN A 135 6.70 -13.01 11.94
C GLN A 135 5.39 -13.35 11.21
N SER A 136 4.80 -12.35 10.54
CA SER A 136 3.52 -12.49 9.85
C SER A 136 3.66 -13.04 8.44
N CYS A 137 4.83 -12.88 7.81
CA CYS A 137 5.14 -13.38 6.47
C CYS A 137 4.02 -13.10 5.44
N PRO A 138 3.60 -11.83 5.27
CA PRO A 138 2.54 -11.51 4.31
C PRO A 138 2.99 -11.89 2.89
N TYR A 139 2.10 -12.46 2.10
CA TYR A 139 2.44 -12.92 0.76
C TYR A 139 2.76 -11.75 -0.18
N PHE A 140 1.99 -10.67 -0.08
CA PHE A 140 2.27 -9.41 -0.74
C PHE A 140 1.79 -8.21 0.09
N LEU A 141 2.18 -7.02 -0.34
CA LEU A 141 1.68 -5.75 0.13
C LEU A 141 1.12 -4.95 -1.07
N ILE A 142 -0.13 -4.50 -0.97
CA ILE A 142 -0.76 -3.63 -1.96
C ILE A 142 -0.34 -2.18 -1.68
N ILE A 143 0.21 -1.50 -2.70
CA ILE A 143 0.71 -0.13 -2.59
C ILE A 143 0.48 0.67 -3.88
N ALA A 144 0.40 1.98 -3.74
CA ALA A 144 0.31 2.89 -4.87
C ALA A 144 1.70 3.09 -5.49
N ASP A 145 1.74 3.17 -6.81
CA ASP A 145 2.91 3.54 -7.60
C ASP A 145 3.24 5.02 -7.50
N GLU A 146 2.25 5.88 -7.27
CA GLU A 146 2.43 7.32 -7.09
C GLU A 146 1.63 7.90 -5.92
N GLY A 147 2.23 8.85 -5.21
CA GLY A 147 1.56 9.68 -4.20
C GLY A 147 0.99 10.97 -4.78
N LEU A 148 0.41 11.83 -3.93
CA LEU A 148 -0.08 13.15 -4.34
C LEU A 148 1.05 14.12 -4.73
N ASN A 149 2.28 13.80 -4.34
CA ASN A 149 3.49 14.55 -4.64
C ASN A 149 4.72 13.64 -4.47
N ASN A 150 5.88 14.12 -4.94
CA ASN A 150 7.13 13.35 -4.90
C ASN A 150 7.53 12.87 -3.50
N LYS A 151 7.23 13.62 -2.43
CA LYS A 151 7.57 13.17 -1.06
C LYS A 151 6.78 11.93 -0.67
N GLN A 152 5.50 11.87 -1.04
CA GLN A 152 4.66 10.69 -0.82
C GLN A 152 5.09 9.53 -1.72
N THR A 153 5.39 9.78 -2.99
CA THR A 153 5.93 8.75 -3.89
C THR A 153 7.23 8.15 -3.33
N HIS A 154 8.14 8.97 -2.83
CA HIS A 154 9.36 8.47 -2.18
C HIS A 154 9.08 7.66 -0.92
N LEU A 155 8.07 8.05 -0.11
CA LEU A 155 7.65 7.26 1.04
C LEU A 155 7.14 5.87 0.62
N PHE A 156 6.31 5.79 -0.43
CA PHE A 156 5.85 4.52 -0.98
C PHE A 156 7.02 3.70 -1.53
N ASN A 157 7.97 4.32 -2.22
CA ASN A 157 9.18 3.65 -2.70
C ASN A 157 9.99 3.06 -1.53
N PHE A 158 10.10 3.75 -0.39
CA PHE A 158 10.74 3.19 0.79
C PHE A 158 10.02 1.94 1.31
N ILE A 159 8.68 1.95 1.34
CA ILE A 159 7.89 0.78 1.75
C ILE A 159 8.12 -0.38 0.78
N VAL A 160 8.14 -0.14 -0.53
CA VAL A 160 8.45 -1.16 -1.55
C VAL A 160 9.80 -1.81 -1.30
N ILE A 161 10.87 -1.00 -1.22
CA ILE A 161 12.23 -1.54 -1.08
C ILE A 161 12.40 -2.26 0.26
N GLN A 162 11.84 -1.75 1.35
CA GLN A 162 11.89 -2.43 2.66
C GLN A 162 11.13 -3.76 2.63
N SER A 163 9.99 -3.83 1.95
CA SER A 163 9.21 -5.06 1.78
C SER A 163 9.98 -6.10 0.98
N TRP A 164 10.59 -5.71 -0.14
CA TRP A 164 11.47 -6.59 -0.90
C TRP A 164 12.68 -7.05 -0.09
N ALA A 165 13.29 -6.23 0.75
CA ALA A 165 14.41 -6.63 1.60
C ALA A 165 14.09 -7.81 2.54
N VAL A 166 12.81 -8.01 2.87
CA VAL A 166 12.29 -9.12 3.67
C VAL A 166 11.44 -10.11 2.88
N LYS A 167 11.59 -10.13 1.54
CA LYS A 167 10.96 -11.08 0.60
C LYS A 167 9.44 -10.98 0.48
N VAL A 168 8.85 -9.85 0.83
CA VAL A 168 7.43 -9.58 0.63
C VAL A 168 7.23 -9.06 -0.79
N ASN A 169 6.31 -9.66 -1.54
CA ASN A 169 6.00 -9.23 -2.91
C ASN A 169 5.16 -7.93 -2.90
N ILE A 170 5.12 -7.24 -4.03
CA ILE A 170 4.36 -6.00 -4.16
C ILE A 170 3.25 -6.16 -5.19
N VAL A 171 2.08 -5.62 -4.85
CA VAL A 171 0.95 -5.52 -5.76
C VAL A 171 0.61 -4.04 -5.94
N LEU A 172 0.45 -3.60 -7.19
CA LEU A 172 0.12 -2.21 -7.46
C LEU A 172 -1.38 -1.95 -7.34
N PHE A 173 -1.75 -0.79 -6.79
CA PHE A 173 -3.12 -0.26 -6.90
C PHE A 173 -3.46 0.11 -8.35
N SER A 174 -2.50 0.62 -9.12
CA SER A 174 -2.71 0.98 -10.51
C SER A 174 -2.96 -0.24 -11.38
N GLY A 175 -3.91 -0.11 -12.32
CA GLY A 175 -4.26 -1.18 -13.26
C GLY A 175 -5.12 -2.32 -12.68
N GLN A 176 -5.54 -2.22 -11.41
CA GLN A 176 -6.42 -3.23 -10.84
C GLN A 176 -7.75 -3.30 -11.58
N THR A 177 -8.21 -4.51 -11.86
CA THR A 177 -9.55 -4.76 -12.37
C THR A 177 -10.20 -5.89 -11.57
N SER A 178 -11.52 -5.80 -11.40
CA SER A 178 -12.27 -6.74 -10.60
C SER A 178 -13.42 -7.29 -11.40
N ASP A 179 -13.60 -8.61 -11.37
CA ASP A 179 -14.81 -9.27 -11.81
C ASP A 179 -15.58 -9.85 -10.60
N ILE A 180 -16.56 -10.72 -10.85
CA ILE A 180 -17.39 -11.30 -9.79
C ILE A 180 -16.57 -12.16 -8.82
N LEU A 181 -15.53 -12.84 -9.31
CA LEU A 181 -14.79 -13.86 -8.57
C LEU A 181 -13.36 -13.44 -8.23
N ARG A 182 -12.75 -12.56 -9.03
CA ARG A 182 -11.31 -12.32 -9.01
C ARG A 182 -10.95 -10.85 -9.04
N LEU A 183 -9.86 -10.53 -8.35
CA LEU A 183 -9.18 -9.25 -8.40
C LEU A 183 -7.87 -9.45 -9.16
N TYR A 184 -7.73 -8.78 -10.30
CA TYR A 184 -6.54 -8.80 -11.14
C TYR A 184 -5.70 -7.56 -10.87
N ALA A 185 -4.39 -7.73 -10.79
CA ALA A 185 -3.46 -6.64 -10.54
C ALA A 185 -2.08 -6.93 -11.13
N TYR A 186 -1.23 -5.90 -11.20
CA TYR A 186 0.19 -6.07 -11.49
C TYR A 186 0.92 -6.54 -10.23
N PHE A 187 1.56 -7.70 -10.34
CA PHE A 187 2.29 -8.37 -9.28
C PHE A 187 3.80 -8.29 -9.53
N MET A 188 4.53 -7.66 -8.61
CA MET A 188 5.99 -7.55 -8.63
C MET A 188 6.59 -8.49 -7.60
N GLN A 189 7.13 -9.61 -8.08
CA GLN A 189 7.76 -10.60 -7.25
C GLN A 189 9.09 -10.09 -6.67
N SER A 190 9.34 -10.35 -5.39
CA SER A 190 10.62 -10.00 -4.75
C SER A 190 11.76 -10.86 -5.30
N SER A 191 12.66 -10.26 -6.08
CA SER A 191 13.85 -10.92 -6.60
C SER A 191 15.08 -10.76 -5.69
N TYR A 192 16.10 -11.61 -5.88
CA TYR A 192 17.35 -11.51 -5.12
C TYR A 192 18.05 -10.15 -5.29
N THR A 193 17.96 -9.55 -6.48
CA THR A 193 18.56 -8.24 -6.76
C THR A 193 17.93 -7.14 -5.91
N GLU A 194 16.60 -7.14 -5.79
CA GLU A 194 15.87 -6.16 -4.96
C GLU A 194 16.14 -6.37 -3.47
N GLN A 195 16.18 -7.63 -3.02
CA GLN A 195 16.47 -8.01 -1.63
C GLN A 195 17.83 -7.49 -1.13
N MET A 196 18.77 -7.28 -2.06
CA MET A 196 20.13 -6.85 -1.75
C MET A 196 20.34 -5.34 -1.87
N PHE A 197 19.32 -4.55 -2.23
CA PHE A 197 19.46 -3.12 -2.51
C PHE A 197 20.16 -2.34 -1.37
N PHE A 198 19.66 -2.45 -0.13
CA PHE A 198 20.26 -1.79 1.04
C PHE A 198 21.41 -2.59 1.71
N LYS A 199 21.75 -3.77 1.17
CA LYS A 199 22.84 -4.62 1.69
C LYS A 199 24.15 -4.45 0.91
N ARG A 200 24.14 -3.61 -0.12
CA ARG A 200 25.32 -3.14 -0.84
C ARG A 200 25.96 -1.99 -0.08
#